data_AF-A0A4V0I7W4-F1
#
_entry.id   AF-A0A4V0I7W4-F1
#
_cell.length_a   1.000
_cell.length_b   1.000
_cell.length_c   1.000
_cell.angle_alpha   90.00
_cell.angle_beta   90.00
_cell.angle_gamma   90.00
#
_symmetry.space_group_name_H-M   'P 1'
#
loop_
_entity.id
_entity.type
_entity.pdbx_description
1 polymer ?
#
loop_
_entity_poly.entity_id
_entity_poly.type
_entity_poly.pdbx_seq_one_letter_code
_entity_poly.pdbx_strand_id
1 'polypeptide(L)'
;MAPKRTRRPATTRSWGGESVGASRLDWREQLVNRGDCGPVTQVSLAEATITSLHGILLDFDPGRLHPDLAPGEVLRTPQKLWSEIVKSWTDRHPVFAAAEVRSSGTGLHAIVRLSPLVAFLTEADREKWANVVKVVQTLLPTDPDCPGITAMTRPVGSVNTKNGARVELLREGRPAAPEEVLALCAQAAARPFATVAGLLFAEGRVSPCPVCRVRGSRLDVMDHAGTCYGGCGKVGIGQLFDAHLKPRAASKGGR
;
A
#
# COMPACT_ATOMS: atom_id res chain seq x y z
N MET A 1 8.09 -28.84 43.21
CA MET A 1 8.42 -27.40 43.04
C MET A 1 9.17 -27.22 41.73
N ALA A 2 8.53 -26.63 40.71
CA ALA A 2 9.16 -26.43 39.41
C ALA A 2 9.98 -25.12 39.39
N PRO A 3 11.18 -25.11 38.79
CA PRO A 3 12.02 -23.91 38.75
C PRO A 3 11.40 -22.83 37.85
N LYS A 4 11.29 -21.61 38.40
CA LYS A 4 10.83 -20.40 37.70
C LYS A 4 11.76 -20.13 36.50
N ARG A 5 11.21 -20.22 35.29
CA ARG A 5 11.88 -19.78 34.06
C ARG A 5 12.08 -18.26 34.11
N THR A 6 13.34 -17.83 34.18
CA THR A 6 13.76 -16.44 34.05
C THR A 6 13.55 -15.99 32.60
N ARG A 7 12.72 -14.95 32.40
CA ARG A 7 12.53 -14.31 31.09
C ARG A 7 13.84 -13.62 30.69
N ARG A 8 14.41 -14.01 29.54
CA ARG A 8 15.50 -13.27 28.91
C ARG A 8 15.00 -11.86 28.51
N PRO A 9 15.76 -10.79 28.80
CA PRO A 9 15.41 -9.44 28.37
C PRO A 9 15.48 -9.35 26.84
N ALA A 10 14.53 -8.63 26.25
CA ALA A 10 14.50 -8.34 24.82
C ALA A 10 15.73 -7.51 24.44
N THR A 11 16.55 -8.04 23.53
CA THR A 11 17.66 -7.29 22.93
C THR A 11 17.09 -6.22 22.02
N THR A 12 17.09 -4.98 22.50
CA THR A 12 16.94 -3.79 21.66
C THR A 12 18.10 -3.77 20.67
N ARG A 13 17.83 -4.04 19.38
CA ARG A 13 18.78 -3.73 18.31
C ARG A 13 18.91 -2.20 18.24
N SER A 14 19.93 -1.66 18.89
CA SER A 14 20.40 -0.31 18.60
C SER A 14 21.03 -0.34 17.21
N TRP A 15 20.37 0.31 16.26
CA TRP A 15 21.01 0.69 15.00
C TRP A 15 21.95 1.85 15.33
N GLY A 16 23.17 1.50 15.77
CA GLY A 16 24.27 2.45 15.93
C GLY A 16 24.72 2.91 14.54
N GLY A 17 24.07 3.96 14.03
CA GLY A 17 24.56 4.72 12.89
C GLY A 17 25.30 5.94 13.39
N GLU A 18 26.61 6.00 13.14
CA GLU A 18 27.40 7.22 13.27
C GLU A 18 26.70 8.37 12.53
N SER A 19 26.59 9.51 13.22
CA SER A 19 26.05 10.75 12.67
C SER A 19 26.96 11.27 11.57
N VAL A 20 26.70 10.88 10.31
CA VAL A 20 27.36 11.48 9.15
C VAL A 20 26.87 12.93 9.02
N GLY A 21 27.74 13.85 9.43
CA GLY A 21 27.57 15.30 9.36
C GLY A 21 27.52 15.82 7.93
N ALA A 22 26.33 15.78 7.35
CA ALA A 22 25.81 16.71 6.36
C ALA A 22 24.29 16.65 6.53
N SER A 23 23.60 17.79 6.61
CA SER A 23 22.14 17.81 6.69
C SER A 23 21.57 17.16 5.42
N ARG A 24 21.36 15.84 5.44
CA ARG A 24 20.72 15.13 4.36
C ARG A 24 19.26 15.58 4.39
N LEU A 25 18.96 16.60 3.60
CA LEU A 25 17.61 17.12 3.39
C LEU A 25 16.72 15.96 2.91
N ASP A 26 15.64 15.66 3.63
CA ASP A 26 14.66 14.66 3.20
C ASP A 26 13.79 15.28 2.12
N TRP A 27 14.24 15.14 0.87
CA TRP A 27 13.52 15.62 -0.31
C TRP A 27 12.22 14.86 -0.50
N ARG A 28 11.14 15.61 -0.72
CA ARG A 28 9.79 15.13 -0.94
C ARG A 28 9.17 15.81 -2.15
N GLU A 29 8.24 15.10 -2.75
CA GLU A 29 7.37 15.53 -3.83
C GLU A 29 5.93 15.47 -3.32
N GLN A 30 5.19 16.56 -3.43
CA GLN A 30 3.75 16.59 -3.16
C GLN A 30 2.98 15.87 -4.27
N LEU A 31 1.92 15.15 -3.92
CA LEU A 31 0.94 14.63 -4.89
C LEU A 31 -0.32 15.51 -4.98
N VAL A 32 -0.19 16.79 -4.61
CA VAL A 32 -1.27 17.77 -4.50
C VAL A 32 -0.83 19.15 -4.97
N ASN A 33 -1.78 20.06 -5.15
CA ASN A 33 -1.55 21.48 -5.45
C ASN A 33 -0.69 21.74 -6.69
N ARG A 34 0.60 22.04 -6.54
CA ARG A 34 1.51 22.31 -7.66
C ARG A 34 2.50 21.18 -7.90
N GLY A 35 2.44 20.11 -7.09
CA GLY A 35 3.41 19.03 -7.15
C GLY A 35 4.81 19.47 -6.70
N ASP A 36 4.89 20.39 -5.74
CA ASP A 36 6.17 20.99 -5.34
C ASP A 36 7.15 19.92 -4.83
N CYS A 37 8.42 20.09 -5.20
CA CYS A 37 9.52 19.24 -4.77
C CYS A 37 10.48 20.04 -3.89
N GLY A 38 10.76 19.56 -2.68
CA GLY A 38 11.58 20.27 -1.70
C GLY A 38 11.86 19.46 -0.45
N PRO A 39 12.66 19.97 0.50
CA PRO A 39 12.75 19.40 1.85
C PRO A 39 11.36 19.23 2.46
N VAL A 40 11.11 18.12 3.16
CA VAL A 40 9.80 17.80 3.77
C VAL A 40 9.21 18.95 4.58
N THR A 41 10.03 19.71 5.31
CA THR A 41 9.60 20.86 6.12
C THR A 41 9.10 22.05 5.31
N GLN A 42 9.48 22.14 4.03
CA GLN A 42 9.07 23.22 3.13
C GLN A 42 7.86 22.86 2.28
N VAL A 43 7.66 21.57 2.01
CA VAL A 43 6.60 21.09 1.11
C VAL A 43 5.49 20.32 1.83
N SER A 44 5.56 20.12 3.13
CA SER A 44 4.42 19.57 3.88
C SER A 44 3.30 20.60 3.99
N LEU A 45 2.07 20.20 3.65
CA LEU A 45 0.89 21.05 3.72
C LEU A 45 -0.11 20.51 4.74
N ALA A 46 -0.86 21.41 5.36
CA ALA A 46 -2.04 21.03 6.13
C ALA A 46 -3.15 20.58 5.18
N GLU A 47 -3.96 19.60 5.58
CA GLU A 47 -5.03 19.06 4.73
C GLU A 47 -5.99 20.15 4.23
N ALA A 48 -6.30 21.13 5.09
CA ALA A 48 -7.21 22.23 4.76
C ALA A 48 -6.71 23.17 3.65
N THR A 49 -5.40 23.19 3.36
CA THR A 49 -4.80 24.04 2.31
C THR A 49 -4.61 23.30 0.98
N ILE A 50 -5.03 22.04 0.91
CA ILE A 50 -5.02 21.25 -0.31
C ILE A 50 -6.23 21.65 -1.16
N THR A 51 -5.97 22.12 -2.37
CA THR A 51 -6.97 22.60 -3.34
C THR A 51 -6.98 21.78 -4.63
N SER A 52 -6.03 20.86 -4.81
CA SER A 52 -6.06 19.90 -5.92
C SER A 52 -5.26 18.63 -5.65
N LEU A 53 -5.59 17.57 -6.39
CA LEU A 53 -4.95 16.25 -6.31
C LEU A 53 -4.32 15.89 -7.66
N HIS A 54 -3.03 15.52 -7.62
CA HIS A 54 -2.23 15.08 -8.77
C HIS A 54 -2.06 13.57 -8.83
N GLY A 55 -2.22 12.87 -7.71
CA GLY A 55 -2.12 11.43 -7.71
C GLY A 55 -2.42 10.78 -6.37
N ILE A 56 -2.55 9.46 -6.41
CA ILE A 56 -2.85 8.61 -5.26
C ILE A 56 -1.64 7.73 -4.99
N LEU A 57 -1.09 7.82 -3.77
CA LEU A 57 0.03 7.00 -3.32
C LEU A 57 -0.48 5.68 -2.71
N LEU A 58 0.10 4.58 -3.16
CA LEU A 58 0.02 3.25 -2.55
C LEU A 58 1.41 2.89 -2.02
N ASP A 59 1.53 2.68 -0.72
CA ASP A 59 2.79 2.30 -0.06
C ASP A 59 2.82 0.80 0.25
N PHE A 60 3.69 0.06 -0.43
CA PHE A 60 3.90 -1.37 -0.17
C PHE A 60 5.12 -1.54 0.74
N ASP A 61 4.86 -1.58 2.05
CA ASP A 61 5.89 -1.86 3.05
C ASP A 61 6.05 -3.39 3.24
N PRO A 62 7.20 -3.99 2.89
CA PRO A 62 7.45 -5.41 3.17
C PRO A 62 7.45 -5.75 4.66
N GLY A 63 7.66 -4.76 5.53
CA GLY A 63 7.48 -4.90 6.97
C GLY A 63 6.04 -5.29 7.34
N ARG A 64 5.05 -4.91 6.53
CA ARG A 64 3.63 -5.23 6.73
C ARG A 64 3.19 -6.51 6.05
N LEU A 65 3.90 -7.00 5.03
CA LEU A 65 3.52 -8.23 4.32
C LEU A 65 3.70 -9.48 5.20
N HIS A 66 2.80 -10.44 5.05
CA HIS A 66 2.84 -11.73 5.73
C HIS A 66 4.09 -12.51 5.29
N PRO A 67 4.88 -13.09 6.20
CA PRO A 67 6.14 -13.77 5.85
C PRO A 67 5.94 -15.00 4.96
N ASP A 68 4.79 -15.66 5.03
CA ASP A 68 4.48 -16.80 4.15
C ASP A 68 4.16 -16.40 2.70
N LEU A 69 4.00 -15.11 2.40
CA LEU A 69 3.67 -14.67 1.05
C LEU A 69 4.81 -14.98 0.07
N ALA A 70 6.06 -14.82 0.52
CA ALA A 70 7.25 -15.10 -0.27
C ALA A 70 8.48 -15.27 0.65
N PRO A 71 9.58 -15.88 0.15
CA PRO A 71 10.83 -15.94 0.88
C PRO A 71 11.27 -14.56 1.37
N GLY A 72 11.87 -14.50 2.58
CA GLY A 72 12.26 -13.23 3.18
C GLY A 72 13.30 -12.42 2.39
N GLU A 73 13.96 -13.02 1.39
CA GLU A 73 14.80 -12.32 0.41
C GLU A 73 13.94 -11.51 -0.59
N VAL A 74 12.88 -12.11 -1.13
CA VAL A 74 11.94 -11.45 -2.05
C VAL A 74 11.33 -10.22 -1.39
N LEU A 75 10.88 -10.36 -0.14
CA LEU A 75 10.30 -9.26 0.61
C LEU A 75 11.32 -8.14 0.93
N ARG A 76 12.62 -8.42 0.99
CA ARG A 76 13.65 -7.42 1.35
C ARG A 76 14.31 -6.73 0.16
N THR A 77 14.09 -7.23 -1.05
CA THR A 77 14.63 -6.66 -2.29
C THR A 77 13.49 -5.99 -3.08
N PRO A 78 13.44 -4.65 -3.18
CA PRO A 78 12.35 -3.94 -3.85
C PRO A 78 12.06 -4.44 -5.28
N GLN A 79 13.10 -4.77 -6.05
CA GLN A 79 12.96 -5.28 -7.41
C GLN A 79 12.28 -6.67 -7.44
N LYS A 80 12.59 -7.55 -6.48
CA LYS A 80 11.93 -8.86 -6.34
C LYS A 80 10.51 -8.72 -5.80
N LEU A 81 10.31 -7.91 -4.77
CA LEU A 81 8.98 -7.56 -4.27
C LEU A 81 8.07 -7.04 -5.39
N TRP A 82 8.60 -6.18 -6.25
CA TRP A 82 7.89 -5.68 -7.41
C TRP A 82 7.57 -6.81 -8.40
N SER A 83 8.60 -7.46 -8.94
CA SER A 83 8.44 -8.40 -10.07
C SER A 83 7.71 -9.70 -9.71
N GLU A 84 7.88 -10.21 -8.50
CA GLU A 84 7.34 -11.51 -8.08
C GLU A 84 5.96 -11.40 -7.40
N ILE A 85 5.62 -10.24 -6.84
CA ILE A 85 4.41 -10.07 -6.02
C ILE A 85 3.56 -8.90 -6.54
N VAL A 86 4.02 -7.67 -6.33
CA VAL A 86 3.18 -6.47 -6.45
C VAL A 86 2.78 -6.20 -7.90
N LYS A 87 3.64 -6.51 -8.87
CA LYS A 87 3.34 -6.37 -10.30
C LYS A 87 2.07 -7.13 -10.68
N SER A 88 1.95 -8.37 -10.22
CA SER A 88 0.76 -9.20 -10.50
C SER A 88 -0.53 -8.57 -9.99
N TRP A 89 -0.50 -7.92 -8.81
CA TRP A 89 -1.68 -7.26 -8.24
C TRP A 89 -2.05 -6.01 -9.04
N THR A 90 -1.05 -5.19 -9.36
CA THR A 90 -1.29 -3.93 -10.07
C THR A 90 -1.70 -4.13 -11.52
N ASP A 91 -1.19 -5.15 -12.21
CA ASP A 91 -1.50 -5.39 -13.62
C ASP A 91 -2.94 -5.87 -13.87
N ARG A 92 -3.66 -6.29 -12.83
CA ARG A 92 -5.01 -6.87 -12.93
C ARG A 92 -6.13 -5.85 -13.03
N HIS A 93 -5.83 -4.55 -12.91
CA HIS A 93 -6.83 -3.50 -13.12
C HIS A 93 -6.21 -2.29 -13.84
N PRO A 94 -6.87 -1.71 -14.86
CA PRO A 94 -6.30 -0.62 -15.67
C PRO A 94 -5.74 0.55 -14.85
N VAL A 95 -6.46 1.01 -13.82
CA VAL A 95 -6.02 2.11 -12.95
C VAL A 95 -4.68 1.80 -12.25
N PHE A 96 -4.50 0.58 -11.73
CA PHE A 96 -3.26 0.21 -11.06
C PHE A 96 -2.15 -0.18 -12.04
N ALA A 97 -2.50 -0.74 -13.19
CA ALA A 97 -1.55 -1.07 -14.24
C ALA A 97 -0.89 0.19 -14.83
N ALA A 98 -1.61 1.32 -14.82
CA ALA A 98 -1.11 2.62 -15.22
C ALA A 98 -0.21 3.30 -14.16
N ALA A 99 -0.13 2.79 -12.93
CA ALA A 99 0.61 3.45 -11.86
C ALA A 99 2.13 3.49 -12.12
N GLU A 100 2.74 4.63 -11.85
CA GLU A 100 4.19 4.78 -11.76
C GLU A 100 4.68 4.00 -10.52
N VAL A 101 5.75 3.20 -10.62
CA VAL A 101 6.25 2.41 -9.49
C VAL A 101 7.70 2.77 -9.20
N ARG A 102 7.97 3.10 -7.94
CA ARG A 102 9.30 3.47 -7.44
C ARG A 102 9.75 2.52 -6.34
N SER A 103 11.03 2.17 -6.35
CA SER A 103 11.73 1.69 -5.16
C SER A 103 12.04 2.90 -4.27
N SER A 104 11.43 2.97 -3.08
CA SER A 104 11.60 4.10 -2.15
C SER A 104 12.59 3.81 -1.01
N GLY A 105 13.32 2.70 -1.12
CA GLY A 105 14.24 2.20 -0.10
C GLY A 105 14.03 0.71 0.12
N THR A 106 13.39 0.34 1.22
CA THR A 106 13.02 -1.07 1.48
C THR A 106 11.68 -1.46 0.87
N GLY A 107 10.77 -0.50 0.70
CA GLY A 107 9.43 -0.71 0.14
C GLY A 107 9.26 -0.13 -1.25
N LEU A 108 8.01 -0.16 -1.73
CA LEU A 108 7.61 0.37 -3.04
C LEU A 108 6.55 1.45 -2.87
N HIS A 109 6.67 2.50 -3.67
CA HIS A 109 5.59 3.46 -3.87
C HIS A 109 5.00 3.24 -5.26
N ALA A 110 3.72 2.89 -5.35
CA ALA A 110 2.97 2.99 -6.61
C ALA A 110 2.13 4.27 -6.59
N ILE A 111 2.17 5.03 -7.67
CA ILE A 111 1.53 6.34 -7.77
C ILE A 111 0.60 6.33 -8.97
N VAL A 112 -0.70 6.40 -8.72
CA VAL A 112 -1.72 6.62 -9.76
C VAL A 112 -1.74 8.12 -10.04
N ARG A 113 -1.10 8.57 -11.12
CA ARG A 113 -1.12 9.98 -11.56
C ARG A 113 -2.47 10.30 -12.19
N LEU A 114 -3.02 11.48 -11.90
CA LEU A 114 -4.29 11.95 -12.46
C LEU A 114 -4.02 12.95 -13.58
N SER A 115 -4.70 12.76 -14.72
CA SER A 115 -4.75 13.76 -15.79
C SER A 115 -6.15 13.82 -16.40
N PRO A 116 -6.84 14.97 -16.37
CA PRO A 116 -6.42 16.20 -15.70
C PRO A 116 -6.27 16.00 -14.18
N LEU A 117 -5.53 16.92 -13.53
CA LEU A 117 -5.56 16.99 -12.06
C LEU A 117 -6.99 17.26 -11.58
N VAL A 118 -7.27 16.88 -10.35
CA VAL A 118 -8.58 17.14 -9.74
C VAL A 118 -8.52 18.43 -8.96
N ALA A 119 -9.30 19.43 -9.32
CA ALA A 119 -9.48 20.65 -8.53
C ALA A 119 -10.57 20.45 -7.46
N PHE A 120 -10.34 20.97 -6.26
CA PHE A 120 -11.32 21.02 -5.18
C PHE A 120 -11.91 22.42 -5.13
N LEU A 121 -13.15 22.57 -5.61
CA LEU A 121 -13.84 23.86 -5.64
C LEU A 121 -14.51 24.15 -4.28
N THR A 122 -14.80 23.10 -3.53
CA THR A 122 -15.47 23.14 -2.23
C THR A 122 -14.83 22.17 -1.24
N GLU A 123 -15.17 22.33 0.04
CA GLU A 123 -14.82 21.35 1.07
C GLU A 123 -15.34 19.94 0.73
N ALA A 124 -16.57 19.87 0.25
CA ALA A 124 -17.21 18.60 -0.10
C ALA A 124 -16.45 17.86 -1.22
N ASP A 125 -15.84 18.57 -2.17
CA ASP A 125 -14.99 17.97 -3.19
C ASP A 125 -13.74 17.33 -2.57
N ARG A 126 -13.10 18.04 -1.63
CA ARG A 126 -11.93 17.53 -0.93
C ARG A 126 -12.27 16.31 -0.09
N GLU A 127 -13.35 16.35 0.69
CA GLU A 127 -13.81 15.21 1.48
C GLU A 127 -14.14 13.99 0.61
N LYS A 128 -14.83 14.21 -0.51
CA LYS A 128 -15.12 13.17 -1.50
C LYS A 128 -13.83 12.51 -1.98
N TRP A 129 -12.85 13.31 -2.41
CA TRP A 129 -11.59 12.77 -2.92
C TRP A 129 -10.71 12.17 -1.83
N ALA A 130 -10.77 12.66 -0.59
CA ALA A 130 -10.14 12.01 0.56
C ALA A 130 -10.69 10.60 0.78
N ASN A 131 -12.00 10.41 0.63
CA ASN A 131 -12.62 9.09 0.70
C ASN A 131 -12.27 8.21 -0.50
N VAL A 132 -12.22 8.77 -1.71
CA VAL A 132 -11.75 8.05 -2.92
C VAL A 132 -10.32 7.53 -2.71
N VAL A 133 -9.40 8.37 -2.22
CA VAL A 133 -8.03 7.96 -1.92
C VAL A 133 -8.00 6.79 -0.94
N LYS A 134 -8.76 6.86 0.15
CA LYS A 134 -8.85 5.77 1.14
C LYS A 134 -9.37 4.49 0.50
N VAL A 135 -10.45 4.56 -0.29
CA VAL A 135 -10.99 3.39 -1.00
C VAL A 135 -9.90 2.78 -1.87
N VAL A 136 -9.26 3.56 -2.74
CA VAL A 136 -8.20 3.06 -3.65
C VAL A 136 -7.05 2.41 -2.88
N GLN A 137 -6.58 3.04 -1.79
CA GLN A 137 -5.53 2.48 -0.93
C GLN A 137 -5.96 1.14 -0.30
N THR A 138 -7.22 0.98 0.07
CA THR A 138 -7.73 -0.26 0.69
C THR A 138 -8.02 -1.40 -0.29
N LEU A 139 -7.85 -1.21 -1.60
CA LEU A 139 -8.09 -2.28 -2.59
C LEU A 139 -6.90 -3.23 -2.78
N LEU A 140 -5.71 -2.83 -2.33
CA LEU A 140 -4.47 -3.62 -2.42
C LEU A 140 -3.81 -3.76 -1.05
N PRO A 141 -2.89 -4.72 -0.84
CA PRO A 141 -2.21 -4.94 0.43
C PRO A 141 -1.12 -3.88 0.71
N THR A 142 -1.53 -2.62 0.83
CA THR A 142 -0.65 -1.48 1.15
C THR A 142 -0.58 -1.23 2.65
N ASP A 143 0.29 -0.31 3.08
CA ASP A 143 0.30 0.18 4.46
C ASP A 143 -1.05 0.85 4.78
N PRO A 144 -1.81 0.34 5.78
CA PRO A 144 -3.07 0.97 6.20
C PRO A 144 -2.86 2.35 6.83
N ASP A 145 -1.62 2.69 7.21
CA ASP A 145 -1.22 3.97 7.75
C ASP A 145 -0.69 4.94 6.65
N CYS A 146 -0.79 4.55 5.38
CA CYS A 146 -0.39 5.40 4.25
C CYS A 146 -1.13 6.74 4.32
N PRO A 147 -0.43 7.88 4.16
CA PRO A 147 -1.09 9.18 4.14
C PRO A 147 -2.14 9.23 3.02
N GLY A 148 -3.29 9.83 3.31
CA GLY A 148 -4.38 10.02 2.35
C GLY A 148 -4.05 11.13 1.35
N ILE A 149 -4.92 12.12 1.22
CA ILE A 149 -4.71 13.26 0.29
C ILE A 149 -3.47 14.10 0.65
N THR A 150 -2.93 13.98 1.86
CA THR A 150 -1.68 14.64 2.28
C THR A 150 -0.43 13.88 1.84
N ALA A 151 -0.56 12.83 1.03
CA ALA A 151 0.55 12.00 0.61
C ALA A 151 1.67 12.80 -0.05
N MET A 152 2.89 12.54 0.43
CA MET A 152 4.13 12.97 -0.18
C MET A 152 5.00 11.74 -0.44
N THR A 153 5.63 11.72 -1.61
CA THR A 153 6.60 10.68 -1.98
C THR A 153 8.00 11.26 -2.04
N ARG A 154 9.00 10.44 -2.33
CA ARG A 154 10.35 10.93 -2.66
C ARG A 154 10.51 10.97 -4.18
N PRO A 155 11.07 12.05 -4.76
CA PRO A 155 11.28 12.13 -6.20
C PRO A 155 12.31 11.09 -6.66
N VAL A 156 12.16 10.58 -7.88
CA VAL A 156 13.13 9.65 -8.48
C VAL A 156 14.53 10.27 -8.46
N GLY A 157 15.54 9.48 -8.13
CA GLY A 157 16.94 9.90 -8.05
C GLY A 157 17.36 10.54 -6.74
N SER A 158 16.43 10.94 -5.87
CA SER A 158 16.71 11.43 -4.51
C SER A 158 17.19 10.31 -3.57
N VAL A 159 17.76 10.69 -2.42
CA VAL A 159 18.23 9.75 -1.40
C VAL A 159 17.25 9.69 -0.24
N ASN A 160 16.81 8.49 0.12
CA ASN A 160 16.04 8.25 1.33
C ASN A 160 16.97 8.40 2.55
N THR A 161 16.79 9.49 3.29
CA THR A 161 17.65 9.85 4.42
C THR A 161 17.58 8.86 5.58
N LYS A 162 16.52 8.04 5.67
CA LYS A 162 16.33 7.03 6.72
C LYS A 162 17.25 5.82 6.56
N ASN A 163 17.59 5.44 5.33
CA ASN A 163 18.36 4.23 5.05
C ASN A 163 19.47 4.39 4.01
N GLY A 164 19.65 5.60 3.45
CA GLY A 164 20.66 5.92 2.45
C GLY A 164 20.38 5.40 1.04
N ALA A 165 19.26 4.72 0.80
CA ALA A 165 18.92 4.17 -0.51
C ALA A 165 18.54 5.28 -1.50
N ARG A 166 18.97 5.16 -2.76
CA ARG A 166 18.50 6.03 -3.84
C ARG A 166 17.12 5.58 -4.30
N VAL A 167 16.25 6.53 -4.60
CA VAL A 167 14.92 6.25 -5.17
C VAL A 167 15.09 5.91 -6.63
N GLU A 168 14.61 4.72 -7.03
CA GLU A 168 14.72 4.20 -8.39
C GLU A 168 13.34 4.04 -8.99
N LEU A 169 13.20 4.35 -10.28
CA LEU A 169 12.00 4.08 -11.04
C LEU A 169 12.02 2.60 -11.49
N LEU A 170 10.97 1.85 -11.15
CA LEU A 170 10.80 0.44 -11.54
C LEU A 170 9.81 0.27 -12.70
N ARG A 171 8.83 1.17 -12.80
CA ARG A 171 7.86 1.21 -13.90
C ARG A 171 7.44 2.65 -14.17
N GLU A 172 7.52 3.08 -15.43
CA GLU A 172 6.92 4.32 -15.89
C GLU A 172 5.40 4.26 -15.75
N GLY A 173 4.80 5.32 -15.21
CA GLY A 173 3.35 5.44 -15.13
C GLY A 173 2.75 6.06 -16.38
N ARG A 174 1.44 5.88 -16.54
CA ARG A 174 0.60 6.66 -17.43
C ARG A 174 -0.46 7.37 -16.60
N PRO A 175 -0.80 8.63 -16.90
CA PRO A 175 -1.88 9.28 -16.19
C PRO A 175 -3.21 8.54 -16.40
N ALA A 176 -3.98 8.40 -15.32
CA ALA A 176 -5.35 7.92 -15.34
C ALA A 176 -6.31 9.11 -15.33
N ALA A 177 -7.45 8.97 -15.99
CA ALA A 177 -8.50 9.95 -15.89
C ALA A 177 -9.20 9.84 -14.51
N PRO A 178 -9.59 10.95 -13.87
CA PRO A 178 -10.35 10.92 -12.61
C PRO A 178 -11.58 10.01 -12.66
N GLU A 179 -12.25 9.94 -13.81
CA GLU A 179 -13.44 9.12 -14.05
C GLU A 179 -13.14 7.61 -13.98
N GLU A 180 -11.95 7.18 -14.42
CA GLU A 180 -11.52 5.77 -14.33
C GLU A 180 -11.32 5.35 -12.87
N VAL A 181 -10.78 6.26 -12.06
CA VAL A 181 -10.62 6.04 -10.61
C VAL A 181 -11.98 6.00 -9.91
N LEU A 182 -12.89 6.90 -10.26
CA LEU A 182 -14.26 6.88 -9.74
C LEU A 182 -15.02 5.61 -10.15
N ALA A 183 -14.81 5.12 -11.38
CA ALA A 183 -15.39 3.87 -11.86
C ALA A 183 -14.86 2.66 -11.06
N LEU A 184 -13.56 2.62 -10.74
CA LEU A 184 -12.99 1.62 -9.83
C LEU A 184 -13.65 1.68 -8.45
N CYS A 185 -13.83 2.87 -7.88
CA CYS A 185 -14.52 3.03 -6.59
C CYS A 185 -15.98 2.55 -6.65
N ALA A 186 -16.70 2.84 -7.73
CA ALA A 186 -18.06 2.35 -7.94
C ALA A 186 -18.13 0.83 -8.06
N GLN A 187 -17.18 0.22 -8.79
CA GLN A 187 -17.05 -1.23 -8.90
C GLN A 187 -16.78 -1.85 -7.51
N ALA A 188 -15.85 -1.29 -6.75
CA ALA A 188 -15.53 -1.71 -5.40
C ALA A 188 -16.74 -1.58 -4.46
N ALA A 189 -17.53 -0.52 -4.57
CA ALA A 189 -18.74 -0.35 -3.76
C ALA A 189 -19.81 -1.40 -4.10
N ALA A 190 -20.00 -1.72 -5.37
CA ALA A 190 -21.01 -2.68 -5.82
C ALA A 190 -20.63 -4.14 -5.51
N ARG A 191 -19.33 -4.48 -5.61
CA ARG A 191 -18.83 -5.85 -5.49
C ARG A 191 -17.48 -5.88 -4.75
N PRO A 192 -17.44 -5.51 -3.47
CA PRO A 192 -16.19 -5.21 -2.76
C PRO A 192 -15.29 -6.44 -2.62
N PHE A 193 -15.85 -7.61 -2.29
CA PHE A 193 -15.07 -8.83 -2.16
C PHE A 193 -14.56 -9.31 -3.52
N ALA A 194 -15.41 -9.31 -4.54
CA ALA A 194 -15.01 -9.72 -5.88
C ALA A 194 -13.94 -8.80 -6.47
N THR A 195 -14.01 -7.49 -6.22
CA THR A 195 -13.01 -6.53 -6.69
C THR A 195 -11.65 -6.79 -6.05
N VAL A 196 -11.59 -6.92 -4.71
CA VAL A 196 -10.33 -7.23 -4.02
C VAL A 196 -9.80 -8.61 -4.42
N ALA A 197 -10.64 -9.64 -4.47
CA ALA A 197 -10.21 -10.97 -4.88
C ALA A 197 -9.69 -11.01 -6.33
N GLY A 198 -10.34 -10.30 -7.25
CA GLY A 198 -9.89 -10.17 -8.64
C GLY A 198 -8.50 -9.51 -8.74
N LEU A 199 -8.25 -8.49 -7.94
CA LEU A 199 -6.93 -7.85 -7.84
C LEU A 199 -5.87 -8.80 -7.27
N LEU A 200 -6.21 -9.58 -6.24
CA LEU A 200 -5.24 -10.44 -5.54
C LEU A 200 -5.00 -11.79 -6.22
N PHE A 201 -5.94 -12.30 -7.01
CA PHE A 201 -5.87 -13.67 -7.55
C PHE A 201 -6.28 -13.84 -9.02
N ALA A 202 -6.58 -12.75 -9.76
CA ALA A 202 -7.01 -12.72 -11.17
C ALA A 202 -8.38 -13.37 -11.49
N GLU A 203 -8.81 -14.41 -10.77
CA GLU A 203 -9.97 -15.23 -11.14
C GLU A 203 -11.05 -15.35 -10.05
N GLY A 204 -12.27 -15.73 -10.46
CA GLY A 204 -13.41 -15.94 -9.57
C GLY A 204 -13.36 -17.25 -8.75
N ARG A 205 -12.37 -18.12 -9.00
CA ARG A 205 -12.12 -19.34 -8.22
C ARG A 205 -10.64 -19.47 -7.91
N VAL A 206 -10.30 -19.68 -6.64
CA VAL A 206 -8.90 -19.77 -6.19
C VAL A 206 -8.67 -21.10 -5.47
N SER A 207 -7.67 -21.86 -5.92
CA SER A 207 -7.32 -23.18 -5.37
C SER A 207 -5.80 -23.31 -5.17
N PRO A 208 -5.32 -23.68 -3.96
CA PRO A 208 -6.11 -23.87 -2.74
C PRO A 208 -6.74 -22.55 -2.26
N CYS A 209 -7.71 -22.61 -1.34
CA CYS A 209 -8.23 -21.40 -0.71
C CYS A 209 -7.07 -20.60 -0.08
N PRO A 210 -6.90 -19.30 -0.40
CA PRO A 210 -5.74 -18.53 0.05
C PRO A 210 -5.72 -18.31 1.56
N VAL A 211 -6.87 -18.46 2.23
CA VAL A 211 -7.03 -18.26 3.68
C VAL A 211 -6.66 -19.51 4.47
N CYS A 212 -7.30 -20.66 4.21
CA CYS A 212 -7.01 -21.88 4.98
C CYS A 212 -5.83 -22.69 4.40
N ARG A 213 -5.52 -22.52 3.12
CA ARG A 213 -4.45 -23.21 2.37
C ARG A 213 -4.53 -24.74 2.43
N VAL A 214 -5.68 -25.31 2.83
CA VAL A 214 -5.90 -26.75 2.89
C VAL A 214 -5.84 -27.32 1.47
N ARG A 215 -5.08 -28.40 1.27
CA ARG A 215 -4.98 -29.07 -0.03
C ARG A 215 -6.38 -29.52 -0.50
N GLY A 216 -6.73 -29.19 -1.74
CA GLY A 216 -8.05 -29.52 -2.31
C GLY A 216 -9.17 -28.56 -1.90
N SER A 217 -8.90 -27.58 -1.03
CA SER A 217 -9.86 -26.51 -0.77
C SER A 217 -9.98 -25.55 -1.96
N ARG A 218 -11.11 -24.87 -2.08
CA ARG A 218 -11.36 -23.89 -3.15
C ARG A 218 -12.16 -22.71 -2.61
N LEU A 219 -11.72 -21.49 -2.90
CA LEU A 219 -12.49 -20.28 -2.64
C LEU A 219 -13.28 -19.91 -3.89
N ASP A 220 -14.61 -19.92 -3.79
CA ASP A 220 -15.49 -19.31 -4.79
C ASP A 220 -15.75 -17.85 -4.41
N VAL A 221 -15.46 -16.94 -5.32
CA VAL A 221 -15.56 -15.49 -5.13
C VAL A 221 -16.98 -15.04 -5.50
N MET A 222 -17.66 -14.40 -4.55
CA MET A 222 -18.94 -13.70 -4.78
C MET A 222 -18.75 -12.20 -4.57
N ASP A 223 -19.81 -11.42 -4.75
CA ASP A 223 -19.71 -9.97 -4.75
C ASP A 223 -19.26 -9.38 -3.41
N HIS A 224 -19.79 -9.91 -2.30
CA HIS A 224 -19.60 -9.34 -0.95
C HIS A 224 -18.85 -10.26 0.03
N ALA A 225 -18.70 -11.53 -0.33
CA ALA A 225 -17.97 -12.53 0.44
C ALA A 225 -17.51 -13.66 -0.50
N GLY A 226 -16.67 -14.55 0.00
CA GLY A 226 -16.35 -15.80 -0.66
C GLY A 226 -16.83 -17.00 0.14
N THR A 227 -16.92 -18.15 -0.52
CA THR A 227 -17.19 -19.43 0.12
C THR A 227 -16.05 -20.38 -0.16
N CYS A 228 -15.33 -20.79 0.89
CA CYS A 228 -14.34 -21.83 0.86
C CYS A 228 -14.99 -23.20 1.00
N TYR A 229 -14.90 -24.03 -0.03
CA TYR A 229 -15.24 -25.44 0.01
C TYR A 229 -14.02 -26.25 0.48
N GLY A 230 -14.21 -27.18 1.41
CA GLY A 230 -13.14 -28.03 1.95
C GLY A 230 -12.22 -27.37 2.98
N GLY A 231 -12.68 -26.32 3.66
CA GLY A 231 -11.85 -25.55 4.60
C GLY A 231 -12.62 -24.59 5.49
N CYS A 232 -12.29 -23.30 5.43
CA CYS A 232 -12.73 -22.28 6.39
C CYS A 232 -14.16 -21.73 6.20
N GLY A 233 -14.97 -22.27 5.29
CA GLY A 233 -16.36 -21.82 5.09
C GLY A 233 -16.44 -20.40 4.52
N LYS A 234 -17.23 -19.52 5.14
CA LYS A 234 -17.40 -18.13 4.65
C LYS A 234 -16.12 -17.31 4.85
N VAL A 235 -15.70 -16.62 3.81
CA VAL A 235 -14.50 -15.77 3.79
C VAL A 235 -14.90 -14.31 3.55
N GLY A 236 -14.49 -13.41 4.45
CA GLY A 236 -14.65 -11.95 4.31
C GLY A 236 -13.40 -11.27 3.76
N ILE A 237 -13.51 -9.98 3.41
CA ILE A 237 -12.40 -9.18 2.86
C ILE A 237 -11.22 -9.10 3.82
N GLY A 238 -11.47 -8.93 5.12
CA GLY A 238 -10.41 -8.89 6.13
C GLY A 238 -9.54 -10.15 6.11
N GLN A 239 -10.16 -11.33 5.93
CA GLN A 239 -9.41 -12.59 5.84
C GLN A 239 -8.58 -12.71 4.55
N LEU A 240 -8.98 -12.06 3.45
CA LEU A 240 -8.13 -11.98 2.26
C LEU A 240 -6.88 -11.13 2.53
N PHE A 241 -7.04 -10.02 3.25
CA PHE A 241 -5.91 -9.18 3.64
C PHE A 241 -5.03 -9.86 4.68
N ASP A 242 -5.58 -10.58 5.67
CA ASP A 242 -4.80 -11.33 6.67
C ASP A 242 -3.91 -12.40 6.03
N ALA A 243 -4.28 -12.91 4.85
CA ALA A 243 -3.44 -13.84 4.08
C ALA A 243 -2.20 -13.16 3.45
N HIS A 244 -2.21 -11.83 3.32
CA HIS A 244 -1.17 -11.03 2.67
C HIS A 244 -0.45 -10.05 3.61
N LEU A 245 -1.12 -9.60 4.67
CA LEU A 245 -0.66 -8.62 5.64
C LEU A 245 -0.52 -9.26 7.02
N LYS A 246 0.47 -8.79 7.78
CA LYS A 246 0.57 -9.09 9.20
C LYS A 246 -0.58 -8.41 9.95
N PRO A 247 -1.09 -9.03 11.02
CA PRO A 247 -2.01 -8.36 11.92
C PRO A 247 -1.42 -7.03 12.39
N ARG A 248 -2.22 -5.96 12.37
CA ARG A 248 -1.80 -4.69 12.96
C ARG A 248 -1.53 -4.96 14.44
N ALA A 249 -0.31 -4.67 14.90
CA ALA A 249 -0.03 -4.73 16.33
C ALA A 249 -1.09 -3.88 17.03
N ALA A 250 -1.84 -4.48 17.97
CA ALA A 250 -2.79 -3.73 18.77
C ALA A 250 -2.05 -2.50 19.29
N SER A 251 -2.53 -1.29 18.94
CA SER A 251 -1.98 -0.09 19.53
C SER A 251 -2.06 -0.34 21.04
N LYS A 252 -0.93 -0.29 21.73
CA LYS A 252 -0.94 -0.40 23.19
C LYS A 252 -1.84 0.73 23.64
N GLY A 253 -3.07 0.40 24.02
CA GLY A 253 -4.13 1.38 24.17
C GLY A 253 -3.63 2.51 25.05
N GLY A 254 -3.60 3.72 24.49
CA GLY A 254 -3.74 4.91 25.29
C GLY A 254 -5.11 4.83 25.92
N ARG A 255 -5.16 4.32 27.15
CA ARG A 255 -6.24 4.66 28.09
C ARG A 255 -6.02 6.08 28.55
#